data_AF-Q6Y1B8-F1
#
_entry.id   AF-Q6Y1B8-F1
#
_cell.length_a   1.000
_cell.length_b   1.000
_cell.length_c   1.000
_cell.angle_alpha   90.00
_cell.angle_beta   90.00
_cell.angle_gamma   90.00
#
_symmetry.space_group_name_H-M   'P 1'
#
loop_
_entity.id
_entity.type
_entity.pdbx_description
1 polymer ?
#
loop_
_entity_poly.entity_id
_entity_poly.type
_entity_poly.pdbx_seq_one_letter_code
_entity_poly.pdbx_strand_id
1 'polypeptide(L)'
;ATVLTPYAFSKLQEQLVLAPQYASLLVDESYFIVRHHTEINGGSKVIWIPDDEFISCSCHDFEFSGILCRHVLRVLSTNNCFNVPYQYLPIRWRSQIATGNDQNAQNQILQLQSMVSSLVSEAVETDERLNFVSGEINMVLTRVKEFPGACNDMSYDDDDSTPDSLILPEVEDSDHSIVHGFTRNSHEGGLNLGKLKERRSNSKRRLACCGQFGQDSNDCPLMGSG
;
A
#
# COMPACT_ATOMS: atom_id res chain seq x y z
N ALA A 1 6.10 4.81 16.74
CA ALA A 1 6.74 4.80 15.40
C ALA A 1 5.76 4.21 14.39
N THR A 2 5.52 4.88 13.25
CA THR A 2 4.59 4.40 12.22
C THR A 2 5.33 3.48 11.26
N VAL A 3 4.95 2.19 11.21
CA VAL A 3 5.53 1.24 10.25
C VAL A 3 4.84 1.41 8.90
N LEU A 4 5.60 1.69 7.84
CA LEU A 4 5.08 1.74 6.47
C LEU A 4 4.89 0.32 5.91
N THR A 5 3.88 0.13 5.07
CA THR A 5 3.77 -1.07 4.23
C THR A 5 5.01 -1.22 3.34
N PRO A 6 5.42 -2.45 2.98
CA PRO A 6 6.58 -2.65 2.11
C PRO A 6 6.49 -1.88 0.78
N TYR A 7 5.30 -1.80 0.19
CA TYR A 7 5.05 -1.02 -1.02
C TYR A 7 5.29 0.48 -0.82
N ALA A 8 4.68 1.06 0.22
CA ALA A 8 4.82 2.50 0.49
C ALA A 8 6.27 2.86 0.84
N PHE A 9 6.94 2.02 1.63
CA PHE A 9 8.36 2.18 1.94
C PHE A 9 9.22 2.17 0.67
N SER A 10 9.02 1.19 -0.21
CA SER A 10 9.74 1.10 -1.48
C SER A 10 9.54 2.35 -2.33
N LYS A 11 8.31 2.84 -2.46
CA LYS A 11 8.01 4.05 -3.25
C LYS A 11 8.54 5.33 -2.64
N LEU A 12 8.47 5.49 -1.32
CA LEU A 12 9.08 6.62 -0.64
C LEU A 12 10.61 6.60 -0.78
N GLN A 13 11.22 5.41 -0.66
CA GLN A 13 12.65 5.22 -0.83
C GLN A 13 13.11 5.55 -2.25
N GLU A 14 12.37 5.16 -3.28
CA GLU A 14 12.64 5.56 -4.67
C GLU A 14 12.71 7.10 -4.80
N GLN A 15 11.75 7.82 -4.21
CA GLN A 15 11.74 9.29 -4.25
C GLN A 15 12.89 9.90 -3.44
N LEU A 16 13.21 9.35 -2.27
CA LEU A 16 14.33 9.78 -1.43
C LEU A 16 15.67 9.62 -2.15
N VAL A 17 15.90 8.51 -2.86
CA VAL A 17 17.14 8.26 -3.61
C VAL A 17 17.31 9.25 -4.78
N LEU A 18 16.21 9.69 -5.39
CA LEU A 18 16.23 10.63 -6.50
C LEU A 18 16.32 12.10 -6.05
N ALA A 19 15.83 12.44 -4.86
CA ALA A 19 15.80 13.82 -4.35
C ALA A 19 17.15 14.56 -4.39
N PRO A 20 18.31 13.92 -4.09
CA PRO A 20 19.62 14.58 -4.19
C PRO A 20 20.02 15.02 -5.61
N GLN A 21 19.35 14.55 -6.66
CA GLN A 21 19.59 14.99 -8.04
C GLN A 21 18.98 16.36 -8.33
N TYR A 22 18.30 16.95 -7.34
CA TYR A 22 17.63 18.23 -7.46
C TYR A 22 18.28 19.26 -6.53
N ALA A 23 18.40 20.49 -7.01
CA ALA A 23 18.72 21.66 -6.20
C ALA A 23 17.42 22.28 -5.68
N SER A 24 17.43 22.76 -4.43
CA SER A 24 16.37 23.59 -3.86
C SER A 24 16.92 25.00 -3.67
N LEU A 25 16.17 26.00 -4.16
CA LEU A 25 16.46 27.41 -3.97
C LEU A 25 15.31 28.03 -3.17
N LEU A 26 15.60 28.53 -1.97
CA LEU A 26 14.66 29.37 -1.23
C LEU A 26 14.53 30.70 -1.98
N VAL A 27 13.30 31.11 -2.30
CA VAL A 27 13.06 32.37 -3.00
C VAL A 27 12.33 33.37 -2.11
N ASP A 28 11.50 32.88 -1.20
CA ASP A 28 10.81 33.65 -0.15
C ASP A 28 10.71 32.76 1.11
N GLU A 29 10.29 33.32 2.24
CA GLU A 29 10.32 32.66 3.56
C GLU A 29 9.66 31.27 3.58
N SER A 30 8.63 31.05 2.76
CA SER A 30 7.85 29.81 2.73
C SER A 30 7.85 29.07 1.39
N TYR A 31 8.55 29.56 0.35
CA TYR A 31 8.54 28.88 -0.95
C TYR A 31 9.91 28.67 -1.58
N PHE A 32 10.06 27.47 -2.13
CA PHE A 32 11.24 26.96 -2.77
C PHE A 32 10.96 26.67 -4.24
N ILE A 33 11.98 26.87 -5.07
CA ILE A 33 12.01 26.36 -6.43
C ILE A 33 12.98 25.19 -6.48
N VAL A 34 12.47 24.03 -6.86
CA VAL A 34 13.23 22.78 -6.92
C VAL A 34 13.46 22.38 -8.37
N ARG A 35 14.72 22.21 -8.77
CA ARG A 35 15.12 21.92 -10.16
C ARG A 35 16.09 20.77 -10.23
N HIS A 36 15.99 19.97 -11.30
CA HIS A 36 16.97 18.93 -11.57
C HIS A 36 18.31 19.57 -11.95
N HIS A 37 19.44 19.00 -11.49
CA HIS A 37 20.76 19.60 -11.71
C HIS A 37 21.17 19.68 -13.20
N THR A 38 20.67 18.79 -14.05
CA THR A 38 21.05 18.75 -15.48
C THR A 38 20.05 19.47 -16.40
N GLU A 39 18.92 19.94 -15.88
CA GLU A 39 17.85 20.55 -16.67
C GLU A 39 17.88 22.07 -16.50
N ILE A 40 18.05 22.78 -17.61
CA ILE A 40 18.14 24.25 -17.66
C ILE A 40 16.76 24.90 -17.61
N ASN A 41 15.72 24.16 -18.02
CA ASN A 41 14.33 24.61 -18.09
C ASN A 41 13.45 23.73 -17.20
N GLY A 42 12.46 24.35 -16.54
CA GLY A 42 11.54 23.67 -15.64
C GLY A 42 11.83 23.93 -14.16
N GLY A 43 11.13 23.19 -13.31
CA GLY A 43 11.20 23.30 -11.86
C GLY A 43 9.83 23.17 -11.21
N SER A 44 9.79 22.62 -10.00
CA SER A 44 8.58 22.53 -9.19
C SER A 44 8.62 23.56 -8.07
N LYS A 45 7.48 24.24 -7.86
CA LYS A 45 7.28 25.11 -6.70
C LYS A 45 6.92 24.23 -5.51
N VAL A 46 7.64 24.40 -4.41
CA VAL A 46 7.34 23.74 -3.13
C VAL A 46 7.06 24.82 -2.10
N ILE A 47 5.92 24.74 -1.44
CA ILE A 47 5.56 25.60 -0.31
C ILE A 47 5.82 24.79 0.95
N TRP A 48 6.56 25.35 1.90
CA TRP A 48 6.89 24.73 3.17
C TRP A 48 6.68 25.74 4.30
N ILE A 49 5.77 25.42 5.21
CA ILE A 49 5.44 26.23 6.40
C ILE A 49 5.64 25.31 7.61
N PRO A 50 6.79 25.41 8.32
CA PRO A 50 7.10 24.54 9.45
C PRO A 50 6.09 24.62 10.58
N ASP A 51 5.63 25.83 10.91
CA ASP A 51 4.73 26.09 12.05
C ASP A 51 3.36 25.42 11.88
N ASP A 52 2.90 25.28 10.64
CA ASP A 52 1.64 24.63 10.28
C ASP A 52 1.83 23.15 9.88
N GLU A 53 3.07 22.63 9.95
CA GLU A 53 3.48 21.34 9.39
C GLU A 53 3.02 21.14 7.93
N PHE A 54 2.89 22.22 7.18
CA PHE A 54 2.28 22.23 5.85
C PHE A 54 3.34 22.20 4.76
N ILE A 55 3.29 21.19 3.89
CA ILE A 55 4.09 21.09 2.68
C ILE A 55 3.24 20.77 1.45
N SER A 56 3.50 21.46 0.34
CA SER A 56 2.85 21.16 -0.93
C SER A 56 3.81 21.37 -2.09
N CYS A 57 3.57 20.65 -3.18
CA CYS A 57 4.39 20.75 -4.38
C CYS A 57 3.51 20.83 -5.62
N SER A 58 3.85 21.74 -6.52
CA SER A 58 3.13 21.95 -7.79
C SER A 58 3.18 20.77 -8.75
N CYS A 59 3.93 19.70 -8.45
CA CYS A 59 3.93 18.49 -9.26
C CYS A 59 2.75 17.55 -8.96
N HIS A 60 2.00 17.81 -7.88
CA HIS A 60 0.78 17.09 -7.47
C HIS A 60 0.89 15.56 -7.36
N ASP A 61 2.10 15.04 -7.20
CA ASP A 61 2.36 13.59 -7.15
C ASP A 61 1.82 12.97 -5.85
N PHE A 62 1.74 13.75 -4.77
CA PHE A 62 1.14 13.31 -3.51
C PHE A 62 -0.37 13.13 -3.66
N GLU A 63 -1.05 14.02 -4.36
CA GLU A 63 -2.49 13.97 -4.58
C GLU A 63 -2.86 12.78 -5.48
N PHE A 64 -1.99 12.41 -6.41
CA PHE A 64 -2.20 11.29 -7.32
C PHE A 64 -1.80 9.93 -6.73
N SER A 65 -0.56 9.81 -6.25
CA SER A 65 -0.02 8.54 -5.75
C SER A 65 -0.25 8.38 -4.23
N GLY A 66 -0.31 9.48 -3.51
CA GLY A 66 -0.16 9.58 -2.06
C GLY A 66 1.27 9.87 -1.62
N ILE A 67 2.28 9.81 -2.52
CA ILE A 67 3.71 9.66 -2.11
C ILE A 67 4.29 11.05 -2.12
N LEU A 68 5.01 11.41 -1.05
CA LEU A 68 5.80 12.62 -1.07
C LEU A 68 6.82 12.54 -2.20
N CYS A 69 6.70 13.46 -3.15
CA CYS A 69 7.60 13.49 -4.29
C CYS A 69 9.01 13.88 -3.86
N ARG A 70 9.98 13.53 -4.70
CA ARG A 70 11.39 13.94 -4.55
C ARG A 70 11.60 15.45 -4.36
N HIS A 71 10.71 16.30 -4.90
CA HIS A 71 10.82 17.76 -4.70
C HIS A 71 10.53 18.15 -3.25
N VAL A 72 9.45 17.61 -2.67
CA VAL A 72 9.12 17.82 -1.25
C VAL A 72 10.23 17.24 -0.38
N LEU A 73 10.66 16.01 -0.66
CA LEU A 73 11.71 15.36 0.11
C LEU A 73 13.03 16.13 0.05
N ARG A 74 13.36 16.77 -1.08
CA ARG A 74 14.54 17.62 -1.20
C ARG A 74 14.45 18.84 -0.28
N VAL A 75 13.29 19.50 -0.22
CA VAL A 75 13.07 20.65 0.67
C VAL A 75 13.14 20.21 2.13
N LEU A 76 12.47 19.12 2.52
CA LEU A 76 12.53 18.59 3.89
C LEU A 76 13.96 18.25 4.31
N SER A 77 14.71 17.55 3.44
CA SER A 77 16.10 17.16 3.70
C SER A 77 17.02 18.37 3.86
N THR A 78 16.84 19.42 3.05
CA THR A 78 17.68 20.63 3.14
C THR A 78 17.33 21.53 4.32
N ASN A 79 16.12 21.40 4.87
CA ASN A 79 15.69 22.07 6.10
C ASN A 79 15.84 21.19 7.36
N ASN A 80 16.60 20.09 7.28
CA ASN A 80 16.83 19.14 8.37
C ASN A 80 15.55 18.58 9.01
N CYS A 81 14.46 18.52 8.25
CA CYS A 81 13.20 17.92 8.69
C CYS A 81 13.15 16.46 8.23
N PHE A 82 13.46 15.54 9.14
CA PHE A 82 13.48 14.09 8.86
C PHE A 82 12.19 13.38 9.27
N ASN A 83 11.30 14.07 9.96
CA ASN A 83 10.00 13.55 10.35
C ASN A 83 8.94 14.01 9.35
N VAL A 84 8.29 13.04 8.70
CA VAL A 84 7.16 13.33 7.81
C VAL A 84 5.90 13.52 8.67
N PRO A 85 5.20 14.66 8.57
CA PRO A 85 3.96 14.88 9.32
C PRO A 85 2.90 13.82 8.99
N TYR A 86 2.06 13.50 9.97
CA TYR A 86 1.11 12.39 9.87
C TYR A 86 0.09 12.55 8.73
N GLN A 87 -0.29 13.79 8.39
CA GLN A 87 -1.17 14.07 7.25
C GLN A 87 -0.60 13.62 5.89
N TYR A 88 0.73 13.51 5.77
CA TYR A 88 1.40 13.01 4.56
C TYR A 88 1.67 11.51 4.59
N LEU A 89 1.09 10.79 5.55
CA LEU A 89 1.13 9.32 5.67
C LEU A 89 -0.29 8.73 5.63
N PRO A 90 -0.89 8.60 4.42
CA PRO A 90 -2.22 8.02 4.24
C PRO A 90 -2.40 6.68 4.95
N ILE A 91 -3.61 6.43 5.49
CA ILE A 91 -3.95 5.19 6.22
C ILE A 91 -3.55 3.93 5.44
N ARG A 92 -3.81 3.91 4.13
CA ARG A 92 -3.51 2.80 3.21
C ARG A 92 -2.03 2.38 3.16
N TRP A 93 -1.13 3.20 3.70
CA TRP A 93 0.31 2.99 3.65
C TRP A 93 0.95 2.71 4.97
N ARG A 94 0.20 2.92 6.04
CA ARG A 94 0.59 2.48 7.35
C ARG A 94 0.27 1.00 7.38
N SER A 95 1.24 0.20 7.83
CA SER A 95 0.99 -1.18 8.17
C SER A 95 -0.02 -1.15 9.32
N GLN A 96 -1.29 -1.36 9.01
CA GLN A 96 -2.33 -1.45 10.02
C GLN A 96 -1.98 -2.66 10.88
N ILE A 97 -1.66 -2.43 12.16
CA ILE A 97 -2.03 -3.40 13.18
C ILE A 97 -3.54 -3.54 13.00
N ALA A 98 -4.01 -4.74 12.66
CA ALA A 98 -5.35 -5.05 12.13
C ALA A 98 -6.52 -4.60 13.03
N THR A 99 -6.68 -3.30 13.18
CA THR A 99 -7.70 -2.60 13.93
C THR A 99 -8.43 -1.76 12.90
N GLY A 100 -9.32 -2.41 12.14
CA GLY A 100 -10.04 -1.76 11.06
C GLY A 100 -10.79 -0.55 11.60
N ASN A 101 -10.52 0.66 11.08
CA ASN A 101 -11.14 1.97 11.33
C ASN A 101 -11.65 2.35 12.75
N ASP A 102 -11.44 1.54 13.78
CA ASP A 102 -11.88 1.79 15.13
C ASP A 102 -10.92 2.78 15.78
N GLN A 103 -11.36 4.03 15.85
CA GLN A 103 -10.64 5.12 16.50
C GLN A 103 -10.32 4.80 17.96
N ASN A 104 -11.16 4.00 18.63
CA ASN A 104 -10.92 3.57 20.00
C ASN A 104 -9.74 2.59 20.06
N ALA A 105 -9.71 1.57 19.21
CA ALA A 105 -8.59 0.64 19.11
C ALA A 105 -7.28 1.36 18.73
N GLN A 106 -7.33 2.37 17.85
CA GLN A 106 -6.16 3.18 17.50
C GLN A 106 -5.64 3.99 18.70
N ASN A 107 -6.52 4.63 19.47
CA ASN A 107 -6.15 5.35 20.68
C ASN A 107 -5.55 4.41 21.74
N GLN A 108 -6.11 3.20 21.91
CA GLN A 108 -5.56 2.19 22.81
C GLN A 108 -4.17 1.73 22.38
N ILE A 109 -3.94 1.51 21.08
CA ILE A 109 -2.61 1.18 20.55
C ILE A 109 -1.61 2.30 20.84
N LEU A 110 -1.99 3.57 20.59
CA LEU A 110 -1.11 4.72 20.86
C LEU A 110 -0.77 4.84 22.34
N GLN A 111 -1.74 4.61 23.23
CA GLN A 111 -1.51 4.59 24.67
C GLN A 111 -0.53 3.47 25.07
N LEU A 112 -0.72 2.25 24.55
CA LEU A 112 0.19 1.14 24.78
C LEU A 112 1.60 1.45 24.28
N GLN A 113 1.74 2.06 23.10
CA GLN A 113 3.02 2.49 22.57
C GLN A 113 3.71 3.49 23.49
N SER A 114 2.98 4.48 24.01
CA SER A 114 3.51 5.46 24.96
C SER A 114 4.01 4.78 26.24
N MET A 115 3.23 3.86 26.80
CA MET A 115 3.62 3.11 28.01
C MET A 115 4.90 2.30 27.79
N VAL A 116 5.01 1.61 26.66
CA VAL A 116 6.22 0.84 26.32
C VAL A 116 7.42 1.76 26.13
N SER A 117 7.26 2.91 25.47
CA SER A 117 8.34 3.88 25.32
C SER A 117 8.84 4.40 26.68
N SER A 118 7.93 4.78 27.58
CA SER A 118 8.31 5.19 28.95
C SER A 118 9.02 4.06 29.70
N LEU A 119 8.53 2.83 29.60
CA LEU A 119 9.15 1.65 30.23
C LEU A 119 10.56 1.40 29.69
N VAL A 120 10.79 1.54 28.39
CA VAL A 120 12.12 1.40 27.77
C VAL A 120 13.07 2.51 28.22
N SER A 121 12.60 3.77 28.25
CA SER A 121 13.39 4.90 28.74
C SER A 121 13.83 4.73 30.20
N GLU A 122 12.98 4.11 31.02
CA GLU A 122 13.27 3.82 32.42
C GLU A 122 14.19 2.60 32.58
N ALA A 123 14.05 1.59 31.71
CA ALA A 123 14.78 0.33 31.80
C ALA A 123 16.24 0.45 31.35
N VAL A 124 16.57 1.36 30.44
CA VAL A 124 17.92 1.50 29.85
C VAL A 124 18.96 2.08 30.82
N GLU A 125 18.54 2.58 31.98
CA GLU A 125 19.46 3.17 32.96
C GLU A 125 20.45 2.17 33.55
N THR A 126 20.07 0.88 33.67
CA THR A 126 20.97 -0.19 34.11
C THR A 126 20.68 -1.51 33.39
N ASP A 127 21.73 -2.32 33.19
CA ASP A 127 21.58 -3.65 32.58
C ASP A 127 20.64 -4.57 33.39
N GLU A 128 20.64 -4.46 34.72
CA GLU A 128 19.74 -5.22 35.58
C GLU A 128 18.27 -4.92 35.32
N ARG A 129 17.92 -3.63 35.15
CA ARG A 129 16.55 -3.18 34.86
C ARG A 129 16.12 -3.57 33.46
N LEU A 130 17.02 -3.44 32.48
CA LEU A 130 16.76 -3.83 31.11
C LEU A 130 16.51 -5.35 30.99
N ASN A 131 17.31 -6.16 31.66
CA ASN A 131 17.14 -7.62 31.69
C ASN A 131 15.83 -8.01 32.38
N PHE A 132 15.49 -7.37 33.51
CA PHE A 132 14.23 -7.58 34.21
C PHE A 132 13.02 -7.28 33.31
N VAL A 133 12.97 -6.07 32.73
CA VAL A 133 11.87 -5.66 31.84
C VAL A 133 11.77 -6.56 30.61
N SER A 134 12.90 -6.99 30.04
CA SER A 134 12.91 -7.91 28.89
C SER A 134 12.29 -9.26 29.24
N GLY A 135 12.57 -9.80 30.43
CA GLY A 135 11.96 -11.02 30.93
C GLY A 135 10.44 -10.89 31.10
N GLU A 136 10.00 -9.80 31.75
CA GLU A 136 8.58 -9.51 31.98
C GLU A 136 7.80 -9.34 30.67
N ILE A 137 8.34 -8.56 29.73
CA ILE A 137 7.72 -8.36 28.41
C ILE A 137 7.62 -9.69 27.66
N ASN A 138 8.65 -10.55 27.73
CA ASN A 138 8.60 -11.85 27.08
C ASN A 138 7.54 -12.79 27.69
N MET A 139 7.35 -12.76 29.02
CA MET A 139 6.25 -13.47 29.65
C MET A 139 4.88 -12.97 29.18
N VAL A 140 4.69 -11.66 29.10
CA VAL A 140 3.45 -11.06 28.59
C VAL A 140 3.22 -11.46 27.14
N LEU A 141 4.26 -11.43 26.30
CA LEU A 141 4.19 -11.82 24.89
C LEU A 141 3.74 -13.27 24.73
N THR A 142 4.26 -14.19 25.53
CA THR A 142 3.85 -15.61 25.53
C THR A 142 2.37 -15.75 25.85
N ARG A 143 1.90 -15.09 26.92
CA ARG A 143 0.47 -15.12 27.32
C ARG A 143 -0.46 -14.55 26.24
N VAL A 144 -0.06 -13.49 25.56
CA VAL A 144 -0.84 -12.90 24.46
C VAL A 144 -0.92 -13.86 23.26
N LYS A 145 0.15 -14.59 22.94
CA LYS A 145 0.17 -15.58 21.84
C LYS A 145 -0.73 -16.79 22.12
N GLU A 146 -0.88 -17.16 23.38
CA GLU A 146 -1.74 -18.27 23.82
C GLU A 146 -3.22 -17.87 23.92
N PHE A 147 -3.54 -16.58 23.76
CA PHE A 147 -4.91 -16.09 23.83
C PHE A 147 -5.71 -16.59 22.60
N PRO A 148 -6.87 -17.26 22.78
CA PRO A 148 -7.63 -17.80 21.65
C PRO A 148 -8.08 -16.69 20.70
N GLY A 149 -7.67 -16.76 19.44
CA GLY A 149 -8.28 -15.97 18.37
C GLY A 149 -9.73 -16.42 18.17
N ALA A 150 -10.66 -15.48 17.96
CA ALA A 150 -12.07 -15.79 17.73
C ALA A 150 -12.22 -16.91 16.67
N CYS A 151 -12.77 -18.04 17.10
CA CYS A 151 -13.04 -19.19 16.26
C CYS A 151 -14.15 -18.86 15.27
N ASN A 152 -13.84 -18.90 13.97
CA ASN A 152 -14.81 -19.21 12.94
C ASN A 152 -14.52 -20.64 12.48
N ASP A 153 -14.79 -21.61 13.34
CA ASP A 153 -14.83 -23.02 12.96
C ASP A 153 -16.29 -23.45 12.94
N MET A 154 -16.90 -23.36 11.76
CA MET A 154 -18.21 -23.94 11.48
C MET A 154 -17.96 -25.34 10.93
N SER A 155 -17.77 -26.31 11.83
CA SER A 155 -17.90 -27.73 11.47
C SER A 155 -19.38 -28.02 11.19
N TYR A 156 -19.70 -28.43 9.97
CA TYR A 156 -21.00 -29.02 9.66
C TYR A 156 -21.04 -30.42 10.27
N ASP A 157 -21.89 -30.62 11.26
CA ASP A 157 -22.22 -31.95 11.77
C ASP A 157 -22.99 -32.74 10.70
N ASP A 158 -22.43 -33.91 10.40
CA ASP A 158 -23.00 -35.03 9.68
C ASP A 158 -24.13 -35.61 10.56
N ASP A 159 -25.39 -35.58 10.11
CA ASP A 159 -26.47 -36.35 10.74
C ASP A 159 -26.88 -37.51 9.84
N ASP A 160 -26.49 -38.69 10.32
CA ASP A 160 -26.81 -40.02 9.85
C ASP A 160 -28.28 -40.33 10.17
N SER A 161 -29.07 -40.62 9.15
CA SER A 161 -30.35 -41.32 9.31
C SER A 161 -30.52 -42.30 8.15
N THR A 162 -30.20 -43.55 8.45
CA THR A 162 -30.46 -44.75 7.65
C THR A 162 -31.85 -45.34 7.97
N PRO A 163 -32.27 -46.48 7.39
CA PRO A 163 -33.11 -46.55 6.19
C PRO A 163 -34.48 -47.19 6.47
N ASP A 164 -35.51 -46.96 5.65
CA ASP A 164 -36.54 -47.99 5.52
C ASP A 164 -37.20 -48.05 4.14
N SER A 165 -37.44 -49.29 3.77
CA SER A 165 -37.94 -49.79 2.50
C SER A 165 -39.45 -49.57 2.40
N LEU A 166 -39.95 -49.43 1.16
CA LEU A 166 -41.02 -50.25 0.57
C LEU A 166 -41.97 -49.45 -0.35
N ILE A 167 -41.93 -49.88 -1.62
CA ILE A 167 -43.06 -49.97 -2.57
C ILE A 167 -43.37 -48.72 -3.42
N LEU A 168 -42.96 -48.81 -4.69
CA LEU A 168 -43.57 -48.11 -5.82
C LEU A 168 -44.97 -48.67 -6.10
N PRO A 169 -45.89 -47.83 -6.59
CA PRO A 169 -46.82 -48.25 -7.63
C PRO A 169 -46.37 -47.70 -8.99
N GLU A 170 -46.21 -48.62 -9.94
CA GLU A 170 -46.19 -48.32 -11.37
C GLU A 170 -47.51 -47.66 -11.79
N VAL A 171 -47.43 -46.62 -12.61
CA VAL A 171 -48.36 -46.39 -13.73
C VAL A 171 -47.61 -45.74 -14.90
N GLU A 172 -47.76 -46.42 -16.05
CA GLU A 172 -47.52 -46.12 -17.46
C GLU A 172 -47.80 -44.64 -17.85
N ASP A 173 -47.29 -44.02 -18.91
CA ASP A 173 -46.50 -44.37 -20.10
C ASP A 173 -46.04 -43.03 -20.71
N SER A 174 -44.89 -42.99 -21.39
CA SER A 174 -44.64 -42.26 -22.66
C SER A 174 -43.16 -41.93 -22.85
N ASP A 175 -42.53 -42.73 -23.71
CA ASP A 175 -41.49 -42.43 -24.69
C ASP A 175 -40.70 -41.11 -24.58
N HIS A 176 -39.39 -41.20 -24.35
CA HIS A 176 -38.42 -41.09 -25.45
C HIS A 176 -37.00 -41.42 -24.97
N SER A 177 -36.37 -42.34 -25.70
CA SER A 177 -34.93 -42.58 -25.69
C SER A 177 -34.14 -41.29 -25.93
N ILE A 178 -32.97 -41.15 -25.30
CA ILE A 178 -31.68 -41.29 -25.99
C ILE A 178 -30.55 -41.39 -24.97
N VAL A 179 -29.80 -42.46 -25.19
CA VAL A 179 -28.52 -42.90 -24.64
C VAL A 179 -27.34 -42.02 -25.05
N HIS A 180 -26.45 -41.73 -24.10
CA HIS A 180 -24.99 -42.03 -24.13
C HIS A 180 -24.34 -41.31 -22.93
N GLY A 181 -23.71 -42.00 -21.97
CA GLY A 181 -22.69 -43.02 -22.19
C GLY A 181 -21.35 -42.31 -22.35
N PHE A 182 -20.70 -41.96 -21.24
CA PHE A 182 -19.65 -42.73 -20.57
C PHE A 182 -18.24 -42.51 -21.13
N THR A 183 -17.35 -42.14 -20.19
CA THR A 183 -15.97 -42.64 -20.05
C THR A 183 -14.93 -42.21 -21.10
N ARG A 184 -13.63 -42.12 -20.83
CA ARG A 184 -12.76 -42.16 -19.66
C ARG A 184 -11.33 -42.15 -20.24
N ASN A 185 -10.39 -41.68 -19.42
CA ASN A 185 -8.98 -42.05 -19.37
C ASN A 185 -7.91 -41.25 -20.15
N SER A 186 -7.08 -40.65 -19.31
CA SER A 186 -5.63 -40.50 -19.32
C SER A 186 -4.81 -41.65 -19.91
N HIS A 187 -3.67 -41.30 -20.51
CA HIS A 187 -2.31 -41.80 -20.20
C HIS A 187 -1.32 -40.85 -20.90
N GLU A 188 -0.52 -40.10 -20.14
CA GLU A 188 0.91 -40.34 -19.85
C GLU A 188 1.91 -39.96 -20.94
N GLY A 189 2.97 -39.27 -20.50
CA GLY A 189 4.31 -39.42 -21.08
C GLY A 189 4.94 -38.14 -21.62
N GLY A 190 6.09 -37.77 -21.03
CA GLY A 190 7.20 -37.25 -21.83
C GLY A 190 7.66 -35.83 -21.54
N LEU A 191 8.66 -35.72 -20.67
CA LEU A 191 9.55 -34.58 -20.51
C LEU A 191 10.26 -34.24 -21.84
N ASN A 192 10.40 -32.96 -22.18
CA ASN A 192 11.62 -32.46 -22.82
C ASN A 192 11.80 -30.94 -22.67
N LEU A 193 13.04 -30.60 -22.31
CA LEU A 193 13.61 -29.27 -22.12
C LEU A 193 13.97 -28.65 -23.49
N GLY A 194 13.42 -27.48 -23.80
CA GLY A 194 13.74 -26.72 -25.01
C GLY A 194 13.81 -25.22 -24.74
N LYS A 195 15.01 -24.65 -24.84
CA LYS A 195 15.29 -23.20 -24.83
C LYS A 195 14.43 -22.46 -25.86
N LEU A 196 13.74 -21.40 -25.45
CA LEU A 196 13.14 -20.41 -26.36
C LEU A 196 13.39 -18.98 -25.88
N LYS A 197 14.40 -18.37 -26.50
CA LYS A 197 14.40 -17.07 -27.17
C LYS A 197 13.36 -16.04 -26.67
N GLU A 198 13.91 -15.03 -26.01
CA GLU A 198 13.38 -13.71 -25.70
C GLU A 198 12.39 -13.17 -26.75
N ARG A 199 11.16 -12.87 -26.30
CA ARG A 199 10.15 -12.14 -27.07
C ARG A 199 9.85 -10.81 -26.38
N ARG A 200 10.17 -9.71 -27.07
CA ARG A 200 9.66 -8.35 -26.81
C ARG A 200 8.15 -8.40 -26.57
N SER A 201 7.69 -7.84 -25.45
CA SER A 201 6.29 -7.46 -25.26
C SER A 201 6.16 -5.94 -25.27
N ASN A 202 5.69 -5.44 -26.41
CA ASN A 202 5.22 -4.08 -26.60
C ASN A 202 3.82 -3.99 -25.99
N SER A 203 3.59 -3.14 -24.99
CA SER A 203 2.24 -2.75 -24.59
C SER A 203 2.21 -1.26 -24.23
N LYS A 204 2.02 -0.43 -25.27
CA LYS A 204 1.43 0.90 -25.14
C LYS A 204 -0.07 0.72 -24.90
N ARG A 205 -0.55 0.95 -23.67
CA ARG A 205 -1.96 1.27 -23.45
C ARG A 205 -2.10 2.79 -23.35
N ARG A 206 -2.56 3.38 -24.45
CA ARG A 206 -3.06 4.76 -24.54
C ARG A 206 -4.44 4.78 -23.88
N LEU A 207 -4.62 5.59 -22.85
CA LEU A 207 -5.92 6.02 -22.37
C LEU A 207 -6.04 7.52 -22.67
N ALA A 208 -6.93 7.84 -23.59
CA ALA A 208 -7.29 9.19 -24.00
C ALA A 208 -8.65 9.50 -23.38
N CYS A 209 -8.71 10.53 -22.54
CA CYS A 209 -9.95 11.18 -22.16
C CYS A 209 -9.75 12.69 -22.31
N CYS A 210 -9.98 13.19 -23.52
CA CYS A 210 -10.24 14.61 -23.76
C CYS A 210 -11.77 14.76 -23.76
N GLY A 211 -12.31 15.33 -22.68
CA GLY A 211 -13.67 15.87 -22.64
C GLY A 211 -13.56 17.38 -22.83
N GLN A 212 -14.02 17.86 -23.98
CA GLN A 212 -14.09 19.27 -24.34
C GLN A 212 -15.28 19.94 -23.64
N PHE A 213 -15.08 21.14 -23.10
CA PHE A 213 -16.08 22.22 -23.12
C PHE A 213 -15.35 23.56 -23.27
N GLY A 214 -15.75 24.32 -24.29
CA GLY A 214 -15.45 25.75 -24.44
C GLY A 214 -14.26 26.08 -25.35
N GLN A 215 -14.52 26.11 -26.67
CA GLN A 215 -13.71 26.91 -27.60
C GLN A 215 -14.12 28.38 -27.47
N ASP A 216 -13.15 29.29 -27.39
CA ASP A 216 -13.19 30.50 -28.20
C ASP A 216 -11.83 30.65 -28.88
N SER A 217 -11.89 30.56 -30.21
CA SER A 217 -10.77 30.71 -31.12
C SER A 217 -10.79 32.15 -31.61
N ASN A 218 -9.77 32.94 -31.25
CA ASN A 218 -9.12 33.94 -32.10
C ASN A 218 -7.88 34.48 -31.37
N ASP A 219 -6.83 34.75 -32.15
CA ASP A 219 -5.52 35.31 -31.76
C ASP A 219 -4.43 34.35 -31.25
N CYS A 220 -3.96 33.50 -32.17
CA CYS A 220 -2.58 33.05 -32.20
C CYS A 220 -1.89 33.59 -33.47
N PRO A 221 -0.95 34.55 -33.37
CA PRO A 221 -0.03 34.85 -34.46
C PRO A 221 1.36 34.25 -34.19
N LEU A 222 1.77 33.34 -35.07
CA LEU A 222 3.13 32.85 -35.23
C LEU A 222 3.72 33.53 -36.48
N MET A 223 4.99 33.94 -36.40
CA MET A 223 5.90 34.45 -37.44
C MET A 223 5.84 35.95 -37.77
N GLY A 224 6.93 36.65 -37.38
CA GLY A 224 7.41 37.86 -38.02
C GLY A 224 8.92 37.77 -38.17
N SER A 225 9.37 37.44 -39.37
CA SER A 225 10.75 37.67 -39.82
C SER A 225 10.93 39.16 -40.11
N GLY A 226 12.05 39.72 -39.68
CA GLY A 226 12.49 41.09 -39.92
C GLY A 226 13.81 41.34 -39.22
#